data_AF-A0A6G0Y088-F1
#
_entry.id   AF-A0A6G0Y088-F1
#
_cell.length_a   1.000
_cell.length_b   1.000
_cell.length_c   1.000
_cell.angle_alpha   90.00
_cell.angle_beta   90.00
_cell.angle_gamma   90.00
#
_symmetry.space_group_name_H-M   'P 1'
#
loop_
_entity.id
_entity.type
_entity.pdbx_description
1 polymer ?
#
loop_
_entity_poly.entity_id
_entity_poly.type
_entity_poly.pdbx_seq_one_letter_code
_entity_poly.pdbx_strand_id
1 'polypeptide(L)'
;NELVCCGVLSGNRNFEGRIHPNTRANYLASPLLVIAYAIAGRMDIDFETEPIGNDKNGKPVFLKNIWPSRAEIQSVEKQTVIPAMFQDVYSRIENGSNAWQYLQAPDGQLYPWDESSTYIKNPPFFNGMTKTLPGVQSVKGAHVLLFLGDSVTTDHISPAGNIARNSSAARYLASRNILPKDYNSYGSRRGNDEVMVRGTFANTRIINKLASTTGPKTIHIPSGQELDVFDAAQMYAKEGRPLIAIVGKDYGSGSSRDWAAKGTSLLGIKAVIAESYERIHRSNLVGMGIITLQFRSGENAETLKLTGHEIYDIDIPQNCKPLQEIQVKTNTGVTFDAILRFDTNVDILYHKHGGILNHMIRKIERTGWTNIIEPQLKGAAGTWWNTIRLLDYTWDEFRTNFLKKFHSMCIQSALQEEVMTVRQSPTQSLTEFITHKHQLTRRINNGQRPSTFADLHQIAELIDTPDDPPIPPPPAPVYTAPGWSRTSQLPRQPRMRERIPAPGRPLPRDPCRYCGGPHWNSECPGNAPASGNVR
;
A
#
# COMPACT_ATOMS: atom_id res chain seq x y z
N ASN A 1 -19.68 -38.71 12.40
CA ASN A 1 -18.66 -39.22 11.45
C ASN A 1 -17.28 -38.59 11.65
N GLU A 2 -17.16 -37.32 12.08
CA GLU A 2 -15.88 -36.71 12.53
C GLU A 2 -14.71 -36.71 11.52
N LEU A 3 -15.00 -36.96 10.24
CA LEU A 3 -14.01 -37.09 9.18
C LEU A 3 -13.19 -35.82 8.98
N VAL A 4 -11.91 -36.00 8.68
CA VAL A 4 -11.02 -34.94 8.18
C VAL A 4 -11.24 -34.86 6.66
N CYS A 5 -12.28 -34.17 6.23
CA CYS A 5 -12.53 -33.96 4.81
C CYS A 5 -11.46 -33.03 4.20
N CYS A 6 -11.02 -33.36 2.99
CA CYS A 6 -9.94 -32.68 2.29
C CYS A 6 -10.44 -31.79 1.14
N GLY A 7 -9.81 -30.64 0.93
CA GLY A 7 -9.90 -29.86 -0.30
C GLY A 7 -8.57 -29.85 -1.05
N VAL A 8 -8.58 -30.01 -2.37
CA VAL A 8 -7.38 -29.89 -3.23
C VAL A 8 -7.62 -28.78 -4.24
N LEU A 9 -6.66 -27.86 -4.38
CA LEU A 9 -6.82 -26.71 -5.27
C LEU A 9 -5.52 -26.28 -5.94
N SER A 10 -5.66 -25.74 -7.16
CA SER A 10 -4.60 -25.11 -7.95
C SER A 10 -4.42 -23.62 -7.66
N GLY A 11 -4.86 -23.19 -6.47
CA GLY A 11 -4.61 -21.84 -5.95
C GLY A 11 -3.27 -21.74 -5.21
N ASN A 12 -3.12 -20.67 -4.43
CA ASN A 12 -1.87 -20.33 -3.73
C ASN A 12 -2.00 -20.17 -2.20
N ARG A 13 -3.15 -20.54 -1.61
CA ARG A 13 -3.42 -20.43 -0.17
C ARG A 13 -4.39 -21.51 0.31
N ASN A 14 -4.07 -22.15 1.43
CA ASN A 14 -4.82 -23.26 2.03
C ASN A 14 -5.11 -23.06 3.53
N PHE A 15 -5.11 -21.80 4.01
CA PHE A 15 -5.40 -21.46 5.41
C PHE A 15 -6.73 -22.07 5.91
N GLU A 16 -6.74 -22.47 7.17
CA GLU A 16 -7.85 -23.20 7.78
C GLU A 16 -9.18 -22.43 7.68
N GLY A 17 -10.24 -23.10 7.22
CA GLY A 17 -11.58 -22.50 7.09
C GLY A 17 -11.75 -21.48 5.95
N ARG A 18 -10.71 -21.19 5.18
CA ARG A 18 -10.78 -20.27 4.03
C ARG A 18 -11.40 -20.88 2.78
N ILE A 19 -11.17 -22.18 2.55
CA ILE A 19 -11.61 -22.88 1.33
C ILE A 19 -13.08 -23.27 1.44
N HIS A 20 -13.42 -24.08 2.46
CA HIS A 20 -14.77 -24.47 2.78
C HIS A 20 -14.88 -24.76 4.29
N PRO A 21 -15.97 -24.43 4.99
CA PRO A 21 -16.10 -24.68 6.43
C PRO A 21 -15.97 -26.16 6.81
N ASN A 22 -16.32 -27.08 5.89
CA ASN A 22 -16.27 -28.52 6.14
C ASN A 22 -14.92 -29.17 5.74
N THR A 23 -13.96 -28.46 5.16
CA THR A 23 -12.64 -29.04 4.80
C THR A 23 -11.58 -28.65 5.84
N ARG A 24 -11.23 -29.62 6.69
CA ARG A 24 -10.23 -29.45 7.76
C ARG A 24 -8.80 -29.51 7.21
N ALA A 25 -8.55 -30.34 6.20
CA ALA A 25 -7.27 -30.39 5.48
C ALA A 25 -7.45 -29.76 4.10
N ASN A 26 -6.48 -28.94 3.67
CA ASN A 26 -6.52 -28.27 2.38
C ASN A 26 -5.12 -28.27 1.74
N TYR A 27 -5.01 -28.71 0.50
CA TYR A 27 -3.74 -28.94 -0.19
C TYR A 27 -3.61 -28.09 -1.45
N LEU A 28 -2.43 -27.50 -1.64
CA LEU A 28 -2.06 -26.78 -2.87
C LEU A 28 -1.35 -27.74 -3.82
N ALA A 29 -1.83 -27.84 -5.06
CA ALA A 29 -1.33 -28.78 -6.04
C ALA A 29 -1.33 -28.18 -7.45
N SER A 30 -0.61 -28.78 -8.40
CA SER A 30 -0.73 -28.39 -9.81
C SER A 30 -2.13 -28.74 -10.35
N PRO A 31 -2.65 -28.05 -11.40
CA PRO A 31 -3.96 -28.38 -11.98
C PRO A 31 -4.13 -29.87 -12.35
N LEU A 32 -3.07 -30.51 -12.84
CA LEU A 32 -3.06 -31.94 -13.15
C LEU A 32 -3.21 -32.82 -11.89
N LEU A 33 -2.59 -32.44 -10.76
CA LEU A 33 -2.77 -33.14 -9.49
C LEU A 33 -4.16 -32.91 -8.89
N VAL A 34 -4.78 -31.75 -9.08
CA VAL A 34 -6.19 -31.53 -8.65
C VAL A 34 -7.11 -32.53 -9.36
N ILE A 35 -6.91 -32.74 -10.67
CA ILE A 35 -7.66 -33.74 -11.44
C ILE A 35 -7.34 -35.16 -10.95
N ALA A 36 -6.07 -35.48 -10.69
CA ALA A 36 -5.67 -36.80 -10.19
C ALA A 36 -6.34 -37.14 -8.85
N TYR A 37 -6.30 -36.24 -7.86
CA TYR A 37 -6.97 -36.45 -6.57
C TYR A 37 -8.50 -36.46 -6.69
N ALA A 38 -9.08 -35.73 -7.65
CA ALA A 38 -10.51 -35.80 -7.93
C ALA A 38 -10.95 -37.16 -8.52
N ILE A 39 -10.12 -37.79 -9.37
CA ILE A 39 -10.36 -39.15 -9.89
C ILE A 39 -10.17 -40.19 -8.78
N ALA A 40 -9.11 -40.06 -7.97
CA ALA A 40 -8.84 -40.98 -6.86
C ALA A 40 -9.88 -40.91 -5.73
N GLY A 41 -10.54 -39.76 -5.57
CA GLY A 41 -11.56 -39.52 -4.52
C GLY A 41 -11.01 -39.45 -3.09
N ARG A 42 -9.69 -39.60 -2.89
CA ARG A 42 -9.03 -39.65 -1.58
C ARG A 42 -7.64 -39.02 -1.64
N MET A 43 -7.11 -38.58 -0.49
CA MET A 43 -5.77 -37.97 -0.38
C MET A 43 -4.67 -38.96 0.03
N ASP A 44 -5.06 -40.04 0.69
CA ASP A 44 -4.21 -41.10 1.23
C ASP A 44 -4.03 -42.23 0.19
N ILE A 45 -3.52 -41.86 -0.98
CA ILE A 45 -3.21 -42.76 -2.10
C ILE A 45 -1.73 -42.64 -2.48
N ASP A 46 -1.04 -43.77 -2.62
CA ASP A 46 0.28 -43.84 -3.23
C ASP A 46 0.16 -44.08 -4.75
N PHE A 47 0.30 -43.02 -5.55
CA PHE A 47 0.20 -43.11 -7.01
C PHE A 47 1.30 -43.94 -7.70
N GLU A 48 2.36 -44.36 -7.00
CA GLU A 48 3.38 -45.26 -7.56
C GLU A 48 2.96 -46.73 -7.48
N THR A 49 2.30 -47.12 -6.38
CA THR A 49 1.96 -48.52 -6.05
C THR A 49 0.46 -48.85 -6.14
N GLU A 50 -0.43 -47.86 -5.99
CA GLU A 50 -1.88 -48.01 -6.11
C GLU A 50 -2.41 -47.52 -7.48
N PRO A 51 -3.40 -48.19 -8.09
CA PRO A 51 -4.09 -47.67 -9.26
C PRO A 51 -5.01 -46.51 -8.91
N ILE A 52 -5.12 -45.52 -9.79
CA ILE A 52 -6.04 -44.37 -9.65
C ILE A 52 -7.51 -44.76 -9.94
N GLY A 53 -7.71 -45.89 -10.61
CA GLY A 53 -9.01 -46.44 -10.97
C GLY A 53 -8.84 -47.64 -11.89
N ASN A 54 -9.97 -48.17 -12.37
CA ASN A 54 -9.99 -49.26 -13.35
C ASN A 54 -10.52 -48.76 -14.70
N ASP A 55 -10.04 -49.37 -15.79
CA ASP A 55 -10.62 -49.15 -17.11
C ASP A 55 -12.01 -49.83 -17.25
N LYS A 56 -12.66 -49.62 -18.39
CA LYS A 56 -13.98 -50.22 -18.72
C LYS A 56 -14.00 -51.76 -18.72
N ASN A 57 -12.84 -52.42 -18.71
CA ASN A 57 -12.68 -53.87 -18.69
C ASN A 57 -12.25 -54.37 -17.29
N GLY A 58 -12.17 -53.48 -16.29
CA GLY A 58 -11.70 -53.80 -14.94
C GLY A 58 -10.18 -53.82 -14.77
N LYS A 59 -9.39 -53.41 -15.76
CA LYS A 59 -7.93 -53.39 -15.67
C LYS A 59 -7.45 -52.20 -14.83
N PRO A 60 -6.53 -52.39 -13.86
CA PRO A 60 -5.93 -51.29 -13.10
C PRO A 60 -5.22 -50.26 -13.99
N VAL A 61 -5.53 -48.98 -13.77
CA VAL A 61 -4.90 -47.82 -14.40
C VAL A 61 -4.13 -47.06 -13.33
N PHE A 62 -2.85 -46.78 -13.57
CA PHE A 62 -2.01 -45.98 -12.66
C PHE A 62 -1.92 -44.54 -13.16
N LEU A 63 -1.61 -43.57 -12.28
CA LEU A 63 -1.45 -42.17 -12.67
C LEU A 63 -0.44 -42.00 -13.82
N LYS A 64 0.67 -42.75 -13.79
CA LYS A 64 1.69 -42.78 -14.85
C LYS A 64 1.20 -43.22 -16.24
N ASN A 65 0.02 -43.86 -16.34
CA ASN A 65 -0.58 -44.24 -17.62
C ASN A 65 -1.38 -43.11 -18.28
N ILE A 66 -1.78 -42.09 -17.51
CA ILE A 66 -2.62 -40.97 -17.97
C ILE A 66 -1.93 -39.60 -17.80
N TRP A 67 -0.74 -39.56 -17.21
CA TRP A 67 -0.01 -38.32 -16.97
C TRP A 67 0.69 -37.83 -18.24
N PRO A 68 0.34 -36.64 -18.77
CA PRO A 68 0.92 -36.14 -20.01
C PRO A 68 2.40 -35.76 -19.80
N SER A 69 3.25 -36.12 -20.76
CA SER A 69 4.63 -35.67 -20.80
C SER A 69 4.72 -34.17 -21.15
N ARG A 70 5.85 -33.54 -20.79
CA ARG A 70 6.10 -32.14 -21.17
C ARG A 70 6.11 -31.93 -22.69
N ALA A 71 6.51 -32.93 -23.47
CA ALA A 71 6.57 -32.85 -24.92
C ALA A 71 5.15 -32.84 -25.54
N GLU A 72 4.23 -33.66 -25.04
CA GLU A 72 2.84 -33.68 -25.47
C GLU A 72 2.14 -32.35 -25.16
N ILE A 73 2.31 -31.82 -23.94
CA ILE A 73 1.77 -30.51 -23.55
C ILE A 73 2.27 -29.41 -24.50
N GLN A 74 3.59 -29.33 -24.73
CA GLN A 74 4.19 -28.32 -25.61
C GLN A 74 3.77 -28.48 -27.09
N SER A 75 3.47 -29.69 -27.53
CA SER A 75 2.97 -29.95 -28.88
C SER A 75 1.57 -29.36 -29.06
N VAL A 76 0.67 -29.64 -28.12
CA VAL A 76 -0.71 -29.10 -28.14
C VAL A 76 -0.72 -27.59 -27.95
N GLU A 77 0.10 -27.05 -27.04
CA GLU A 77 0.21 -25.61 -26.78
C GLU A 77 0.58 -24.84 -28.05
N LYS A 78 1.61 -25.28 -28.78
CA LYS A 78 2.06 -24.66 -30.03
C LYS A 78 1.03 -24.71 -31.16
N GLN A 79 0.18 -25.73 -31.18
CA GLN A 79 -0.84 -25.92 -32.21
C GLN A 79 -2.13 -25.13 -31.91
N THR A 80 -2.45 -24.93 -30.62
CA THR A 80 -3.76 -24.41 -30.18
C THR A 80 -3.69 -22.98 -29.64
N VAL A 81 -2.64 -22.59 -28.92
CA VAL A 81 -2.53 -21.26 -28.29
C VAL A 81 -1.94 -20.24 -29.26
N ILE A 82 -2.76 -19.76 -30.19
CA ILE A 82 -2.35 -18.90 -31.31
C ILE A 82 -2.69 -17.41 -31.09
N PRO A 83 -1.94 -16.45 -31.70
CA PRO A 83 -2.17 -15.01 -31.54
C PRO A 83 -3.59 -14.53 -31.86
N ALA A 84 -4.27 -15.19 -32.80
CA ALA A 84 -5.65 -14.87 -33.19
C ALA A 84 -6.65 -15.00 -32.02
N MET A 85 -6.45 -15.95 -31.09
CA MET A 85 -7.29 -16.09 -29.90
C MET A 85 -7.19 -14.86 -28.99
N PHE A 86 -5.98 -14.34 -28.82
CA PHE A 86 -5.75 -13.13 -28.02
C PHE A 86 -6.38 -11.92 -28.70
N GLN A 87 -6.21 -11.76 -30.01
CA GLN A 87 -6.82 -10.66 -30.77
C GLN A 87 -8.35 -10.66 -30.65
N ASP A 88 -8.99 -11.82 -30.82
CA ASP A 88 -10.44 -11.97 -30.68
C ASP A 88 -10.94 -11.61 -29.27
N VAL A 89 -10.28 -12.12 -28.22
CA VAL A 89 -10.67 -11.82 -26.83
C VAL A 89 -10.44 -10.33 -26.48
N TYR A 90 -9.26 -9.78 -26.81
CA TYR A 90 -8.93 -8.39 -26.46
C TYR A 90 -9.72 -7.36 -27.28
N SER A 91 -10.09 -7.66 -28.53
CA SER A 91 -10.94 -6.76 -29.34
C SER A 91 -12.36 -6.56 -28.78
N ARG A 92 -12.78 -7.40 -27.84
CA ARG A 92 -14.13 -7.39 -27.24
C ARG A 92 -14.14 -7.15 -25.73
N ILE A 93 -12.98 -6.92 -25.10
CA ILE A 93 -12.84 -6.89 -23.64
C ILE A 93 -13.59 -5.71 -22.98
N GLU A 94 -13.68 -4.56 -23.66
CA GLU A 94 -14.39 -3.36 -23.17
C GLU A 94 -15.91 -3.47 -23.31
N ASN A 95 -16.40 -4.22 -24.30
CA ASN A 95 -17.83 -4.41 -24.56
C ASN A 95 -18.51 -5.23 -23.46
N GLY A 96 -17.78 -6.12 -22.78
CA GLY A 96 -18.31 -7.00 -21.75
C GLY A 96 -19.46 -7.89 -22.26
N SER A 97 -20.44 -8.16 -21.40
CA SER A 97 -21.69 -8.85 -21.76
C SER A 97 -22.82 -7.84 -22.02
N ASN A 98 -23.92 -8.28 -22.64
CA ASN A 98 -25.10 -7.44 -22.80
C ASN A 98 -25.58 -6.87 -21.45
N ALA A 99 -25.52 -7.67 -20.37
CA ALA A 99 -25.88 -7.22 -19.03
C ALA A 99 -24.97 -6.11 -18.49
N TRP A 100 -23.70 -6.05 -18.90
CA TRP A 100 -22.79 -4.94 -18.58
C TRP A 100 -23.17 -3.67 -19.36
N GLN A 101 -23.48 -3.80 -20.66
CA GLN A 101 -23.86 -2.67 -21.52
C GLN A 101 -25.20 -2.03 -21.13
N TYR A 102 -26.10 -2.79 -20.49
CA TYR A 102 -27.37 -2.26 -19.96
C TYR A 102 -27.27 -1.62 -18.57
N LEU A 103 -26.09 -1.61 -17.92
CA LEU A 103 -25.92 -0.91 -16.64
C LEU A 103 -25.92 0.61 -16.86
N GLN A 104 -26.90 1.28 -16.26
CA GLN A 104 -26.92 2.74 -16.18
C GLN A 104 -25.91 3.22 -15.12
N ALA A 105 -25.03 4.13 -15.51
CA ALA A 105 -24.08 4.80 -14.63
C ALA A 105 -24.25 6.33 -14.76
N PRO A 106 -24.04 7.11 -13.69
CA PRO A 106 -24.12 8.57 -13.75
C PRO A 106 -22.88 9.17 -14.41
N ASP A 107 -23.06 10.14 -15.31
CA ASP A 107 -21.98 10.85 -16.03
C ASP A 107 -21.24 11.91 -15.18
N GLY A 108 -21.60 12.05 -13.90
CA GLY A 108 -21.07 13.06 -13.00
C GLY A 108 -19.66 12.78 -12.49
N GLN A 109 -18.82 13.81 -12.38
CA GLN A 109 -17.47 13.70 -11.79
C GLN A 109 -17.48 13.42 -10.28
N LEU A 110 -18.58 13.78 -9.59
CA LEU A 110 -18.80 13.47 -8.18
C LEU A 110 -19.80 12.31 -8.09
N TYR A 111 -19.47 11.29 -7.31
CA TYR A 111 -20.33 10.12 -7.13
C TYR A 111 -21.61 10.49 -6.36
N PRO A 112 -22.81 10.23 -6.91
CA PRO A 112 -24.07 10.52 -6.22
C PRO A 112 -24.32 9.44 -5.15
N TRP A 113 -23.89 9.71 -3.92
CA TRP A 113 -24.08 8.80 -2.79
C TRP A 113 -25.57 8.60 -2.47
N ASP A 114 -26.01 7.34 -2.49
CA ASP A 114 -27.33 6.92 -2.05
C ASP A 114 -27.28 6.52 -0.56
N GLU A 115 -27.95 7.28 0.30
CA GLU A 115 -28.03 7.01 1.75
C GLU A 115 -28.83 5.74 2.09
N SER A 116 -29.65 5.23 1.16
CA SER A 116 -30.37 3.97 1.32
C SER A 116 -29.46 2.76 1.07
N SER A 117 -28.42 2.92 0.24
CA SER A 117 -27.51 1.86 -0.21
C SER A 117 -26.85 1.11 0.94
N THR A 118 -26.88 -0.21 0.84
CA THR A 118 -26.15 -1.11 1.75
C THR A 118 -24.86 -1.65 1.14
N TYR A 119 -24.48 -1.22 -0.08
CA TYR A 119 -23.31 -1.68 -0.82
C TYR A 119 -22.22 -0.62 -0.98
N ILE A 120 -22.59 0.63 -1.28
CA ILE A 120 -21.68 1.75 -1.54
C ILE A 120 -22.07 2.91 -0.62
N LYS A 121 -21.18 3.30 0.29
CA LYS A 121 -21.40 4.38 1.27
C LYS A 121 -20.17 5.29 1.33
N ASN A 122 -20.40 6.59 1.57
CA ASN A 122 -19.32 7.56 1.78
C ASN A 122 -18.58 7.25 3.11
N PRO A 123 -17.28 6.90 3.08
CA PRO A 123 -16.57 6.50 4.28
C PRO A 123 -16.03 7.70 5.08
N PRO A 124 -15.97 7.61 6.43
CA PRO A 124 -15.68 8.75 7.30
C PRO A 124 -14.19 9.15 7.37
N PHE A 125 -13.31 8.65 6.48
CA PHE A 125 -11.85 8.85 6.54
C PHE A 125 -11.39 10.32 6.51
N PHE A 126 -12.24 11.23 6.02
CA PHE A 126 -11.96 12.65 5.87
C PHE A 126 -12.79 13.55 6.80
N ASN A 127 -13.60 12.96 7.69
CA ASN A 127 -14.42 13.72 8.62
C ASN A 127 -13.53 14.54 9.58
N GLY A 128 -13.80 15.84 9.70
CA GLY A 128 -12.98 16.77 10.50
C GLY A 128 -11.58 17.05 9.96
N MET A 129 -11.26 16.63 8.72
CA MET A 129 -9.94 16.87 8.13
C MET A 129 -9.71 18.36 7.83
N THR A 130 -8.61 18.91 8.34
CA THR A 130 -8.18 20.30 8.11
C THR A 130 -6.94 20.40 7.22
N LYS A 131 -6.67 21.59 6.67
CA LYS A 131 -5.47 21.86 5.84
C LYS A 131 -4.17 21.74 6.63
N THR A 132 -4.18 22.23 7.87
CA THR A 132 -3.07 22.10 8.82
C THR A 132 -2.80 20.63 9.13
N LEU A 133 -1.54 20.27 9.35
CA LEU A 133 -1.17 18.91 9.70
C LEU A 133 -1.45 18.64 11.19
N PRO A 134 -2.01 17.47 11.57
CA PRO A 134 -2.18 17.10 12.97
C PRO A 134 -0.85 16.86 13.71
N GLY A 135 0.26 16.73 12.96
CA GLY A 135 1.58 16.44 13.51
C GLY A 135 1.76 14.95 13.82
N VAL A 136 2.85 14.63 14.54
CA VAL A 136 2.98 13.32 15.20
C VAL A 136 2.24 13.42 16.53
N GLN A 137 1.48 12.39 16.92
CA GLN A 137 0.72 12.41 18.16
C GLN A 137 1.08 11.21 19.04
N SER A 138 1.52 11.48 20.27
CA SER A 138 1.59 10.48 21.34
C SER A 138 0.20 9.92 21.62
N VAL A 139 0.14 8.69 22.12
CA VAL A 139 -1.10 8.09 22.63
C VAL A 139 -1.04 8.10 24.15
N LYS A 140 -2.12 8.53 24.80
CA LYS A 140 -2.23 8.62 26.26
C LYS A 140 -3.49 7.93 26.76
N GLY A 141 -3.40 7.22 27.88
CA GLY A 141 -4.56 6.56 28.51
C GLY A 141 -5.18 5.43 27.68
N ALA A 142 -4.44 4.78 26.79
CA ALA A 142 -4.99 3.80 25.86
C ALA A 142 -5.31 2.46 26.52
N HIS A 143 -6.38 1.80 26.06
CA HIS A 143 -6.78 0.47 26.50
C HIS A 143 -6.54 -0.55 25.39
N VAL A 144 -6.26 -1.80 25.73
CA VAL A 144 -6.10 -2.87 24.73
C VAL A 144 -7.47 -3.35 24.27
N LEU A 145 -7.78 -3.21 22.98
CA LEU A 145 -8.98 -3.80 22.40
C LEU A 145 -8.80 -5.28 22.10
N LEU A 146 -7.57 -5.69 21.74
CA LEU A 146 -7.23 -7.02 21.24
C LEU A 146 -5.85 -7.43 21.73
N PHE A 147 -5.75 -8.59 22.37
CA PHE A 147 -4.48 -9.21 22.74
C PHE A 147 -4.39 -10.56 22.03
N LEU A 148 -3.63 -10.62 20.94
CA LEU A 148 -3.62 -11.75 20.01
C LEU A 148 -2.27 -12.51 20.08
N GLY A 149 -2.29 -13.77 19.64
CA GLY A 149 -1.08 -14.59 19.48
C GLY A 149 -0.34 -14.37 18.16
N ASP A 150 0.42 -15.38 17.76
CA ASP A 150 1.19 -15.42 16.51
C ASP A 150 0.31 -15.67 15.26
N SER A 151 0.87 -15.37 14.08
CA SER A 151 0.31 -15.73 12.76
C SER A 151 -1.12 -15.23 12.50
N VAL A 152 -1.48 -14.07 13.07
CA VAL A 152 -2.78 -13.43 12.85
C VAL A 152 -2.89 -12.92 11.42
N THR A 153 -3.43 -13.78 10.55
CA THR A 153 -3.66 -13.47 9.13
C THR A 153 -4.61 -12.29 8.92
N THR A 154 -4.48 -11.65 7.77
CA THR A 154 -5.45 -10.69 7.21
C THR A 154 -6.87 -11.23 7.02
N ASP A 155 -7.07 -12.56 7.00
CA ASP A 155 -8.40 -13.19 7.02
C ASP A 155 -9.02 -13.23 8.44
N HIS A 156 -8.20 -13.20 9.50
CA HIS A 156 -8.69 -12.97 10.87
C HIS A 156 -9.07 -11.49 11.08
N ILE A 157 -8.23 -10.57 10.60
CA ILE A 157 -8.41 -9.12 10.75
C ILE A 157 -9.60 -8.61 9.91
N SER A 158 -9.72 -9.04 8.65
CA SER A 158 -10.80 -8.64 7.75
C SER A 158 -11.30 -9.85 6.96
N PRO A 159 -12.20 -10.67 7.53
CA PRO A 159 -12.85 -11.78 6.83
C PRO A 159 -13.54 -11.30 5.55
N ALA A 160 -13.56 -12.15 4.52
CA ALA A 160 -14.17 -11.85 3.22
C ALA A 160 -15.37 -12.76 2.88
N GLY A 161 -15.58 -13.83 3.64
CA GLY A 161 -16.65 -14.81 3.40
C GLY A 161 -18.02 -14.38 3.95
N ASN A 162 -18.84 -15.37 4.30
CA ASN A 162 -20.21 -15.17 4.78
C ASN A 162 -20.29 -14.35 6.08
N ILE A 163 -21.34 -13.55 6.20
CA ILE A 163 -21.64 -12.77 7.41
C ILE A 163 -22.40 -13.67 8.40
N ALA A 164 -21.81 -13.93 9.57
CA ALA A 164 -22.42 -14.76 10.60
C ALA A 164 -23.70 -14.10 11.17
N ARG A 165 -24.79 -14.87 11.31
CA ARG A 165 -26.13 -14.35 11.68
C ARG A 165 -26.18 -13.63 13.03
N ASN A 166 -25.28 -13.95 13.94
CA ASN A 166 -25.16 -13.38 15.29
C ASN A 166 -24.14 -12.22 15.39
N SER A 167 -23.50 -11.80 14.30
CA SER A 167 -22.48 -10.74 14.30
C SER A 167 -23.05 -9.31 14.33
N SER A 168 -22.25 -8.33 14.76
CA SER A 168 -22.60 -6.89 14.66
C SER A 168 -23.01 -6.49 13.24
N ALA A 169 -22.34 -7.03 12.21
CA ALA A 169 -22.66 -6.74 10.81
C ALA A 169 -24.04 -7.28 10.40
N ALA A 170 -24.42 -8.47 10.87
CA ALA A 170 -25.77 -9.00 10.68
C ALA A 170 -26.83 -8.15 11.41
N ARG A 171 -26.56 -7.67 12.63
CA ARG A 171 -27.46 -6.75 13.36
C ARG A 171 -27.69 -5.44 12.59
N TYR A 172 -26.65 -4.88 11.98
CA TYR A 172 -26.75 -3.69 11.12
C TYR A 172 -27.51 -3.95 9.80
N LEU A 173 -27.27 -5.07 9.12
CA LEU A 173 -28.00 -5.40 7.89
C LEU A 173 -29.48 -5.68 8.17
N ALA A 174 -29.80 -6.33 9.29
CA ALA A 174 -31.18 -6.54 9.75
C ALA A 174 -31.89 -5.22 10.09
N SER A 175 -31.23 -4.26 10.74
CA SER A 175 -31.84 -2.93 11.01
C SER A 175 -32.02 -2.08 9.74
N ARG A 176 -31.43 -2.50 8.61
CA ARG A 176 -31.66 -1.97 7.26
C ARG A 176 -32.63 -2.83 6.43
N ASN A 177 -33.42 -3.68 7.10
CA ASN A 177 -34.42 -4.59 6.51
C ASN A 177 -33.88 -5.60 5.48
N ILE A 178 -32.58 -5.92 5.53
CA ILE A 178 -31.99 -6.96 4.68
C ILE A 178 -32.18 -8.32 5.33
N LEU A 179 -32.64 -9.32 4.57
CA LEU A 179 -32.82 -10.69 5.07
C LEU A 179 -31.50 -11.47 5.09
N PRO A 180 -31.32 -12.49 5.96
CA PRO A 180 -30.07 -13.25 6.05
C PRO A 180 -29.57 -13.92 4.77
N LYS A 181 -30.48 -14.25 3.83
CA LYS A 181 -30.12 -14.78 2.50
C LYS A 181 -29.49 -13.71 1.59
N ASP A 182 -29.78 -12.44 1.83
CA ASP A 182 -29.39 -11.29 1.00
C ASP A 182 -28.23 -10.50 1.65
N TYR A 183 -27.73 -10.94 2.81
CA TYR A 183 -26.52 -10.37 3.44
C TYR A 183 -25.30 -10.40 2.50
N ASN A 184 -25.22 -11.43 1.65
CA ASN A 184 -24.07 -11.71 0.78
C ASN A 184 -22.78 -11.89 1.64
N SER A 185 -21.61 -11.68 1.05
CA SER A 185 -20.31 -11.84 1.69
C SER A 185 -19.72 -10.50 2.14
N TYR A 186 -18.85 -10.49 3.15
CA TYR A 186 -18.05 -9.31 3.49
C TYR A 186 -17.26 -8.80 2.28
N GLY A 187 -16.77 -9.68 1.41
CA GLY A 187 -16.11 -9.33 0.15
C GLY A 187 -16.99 -8.45 -0.76
N SER A 188 -18.28 -8.75 -0.87
CA SER A 188 -19.24 -7.95 -1.65
C SER A 188 -19.60 -6.60 -1.02
N ARG A 189 -19.43 -6.47 0.30
CA ARG A 189 -19.83 -5.28 1.09
C ARG A 189 -18.69 -4.27 1.28
N ARG A 190 -17.55 -4.46 0.58
CA ARG A 190 -16.33 -3.63 0.72
C ARG A 190 -16.49 -2.14 0.42
N GLY A 191 -17.54 -1.73 -0.30
CA GLY A 191 -17.89 -0.33 -0.52
C GLY A 191 -18.68 0.32 0.60
N ASN A 192 -19.08 -0.43 1.64
CA ASN A 192 -19.83 0.07 2.79
C ASN A 192 -19.00 -0.07 4.07
N ASP A 193 -18.52 1.06 4.58
CA ASP A 193 -17.67 1.10 5.77
C ASP A 193 -18.37 0.58 7.04
N GLU A 194 -19.68 0.79 7.19
CA GLU A 194 -20.44 0.33 8.36
C GLU A 194 -20.45 -1.20 8.47
N VAL A 195 -20.56 -1.91 7.34
CA VAL A 195 -20.51 -3.38 7.32
C VAL A 195 -19.08 -3.86 7.56
N MET A 196 -18.10 -3.21 6.94
CA MET A 196 -16.72 -3.66 6.99
C MET A 196 -16.04 -3.40 8.35
N VAL A 197 -16.31 -2.28 9.02
CA VAL A 197 -15.83 -2.04 10.39
C VAL A 197 -16.43 -3.03 11.37
N ARG A 198 -17.73 -3.37 11.22
CA ARG A 198 -18.41 -4.42 11.99
C ARG A 198 -17.91 -5.83 11.67
N GLY A 199 -17.33 -6.02 10.49
CA GLY A 199 -16.64 -7.23 10.07
C GLY A 199 -15.19 -7.31 10.52
N THR A 200 -14.61 -6.24 11.05
CA THR A 200 -13.18 -6.21 11.41
C THR A 200 -12.96 -6.98 12.71
N PHE A 201 -12.01 -7.93 12.69
CA PHE A 201 -11.81 -8.97 13.69
C PHE A 201 -13.05 -9.85 13.95
N ALA A 202 -14.03 -9.87 13.04
CA ALA A 202 -15.27 -10.66 13.15
C ALA A 202 -15.12 -12.13 12.71
N ASN A 203 -13.89 -12.65 12.61
CA ASN A 203 -13.63 -14.03 12.21
C ASN A 203 -13.93 -14.99 13.38
N THR A 204 -14.68 -16.07 13.13
CA THR A 204 -15.07 -17.04 14.17
C THR A 204 -13.90 -17.87 14.74
N ARG A 205 -12.69 -17.75 14.18
CA ARG A 205 -11.49 -18.49 14.58
C ARG A 205 -10.41 -17.61 15.20
N ILE A 206 -10.67 -16.31 15.38
CA ILE A 206 -9.70 -15.45 16.06
C ILE A 206 -9.60 -15.84 17.54
N ILE A 207 -8.37 -15.95 18.04
CA ILE A 207 -8.09 -16.23 19.45
C ILE A 207 -7.58 -14.93 20.06
N ASN A 208 -8.40 -14.35 20.93
CA ASN A 208 -8.08 -13.16 21.70
C ASN A 208 -7.85 -13.57 23.15
N LYS A 209 -6.64 -13.37 23.68
CA LYS A 209 -6.23 -13.70 25.05
C LYS A 209 -7.05 -12.96 26.12
N LEU A 210 -7.77 -11.89 25.76
CA LEU A 210 -8.72 -11.21 26.64
C LEU A 210 -10.09 -11.92 26.73
N ALA A 211 -10.48 -12.71 25.74
CA ALA A 211 -11.81 -13.32 25.68
C ALA A 211 -11.83 -14.74 26.27
N SER A 212 -12.97 -15.15 26.80
CA SER A 212 -13.19 -16.48 27.38
C SER A 212 -13.20 -17.61 26.35
N THR A 213 -13.46 -17.31 25.08
CA THR A 213 -13.65 -18.29 24.00
C THR A 213 -13.03 -17.84 22.67
N THR A 214 -12.67 -18.81 21.81
CA THR A 214 -12.30 -18.56 20.42
C THR A 214 -13.49 -17.97 19.66
N GLY A 215 -13.30 -16.81 19.03
CA GLY A 215 -14.37 -16.10 18.33
C GLY A 215 -14.16 -14.59 18.32
N PRO A 216 -15.10 -13.84 17.71
CA PRO A 216 -14.96 -12.41 17.43
C PRO A 216 -15.27 -11.53 18.66
N LYS A 217 -14.68 -11.89 19.81
CA LYS A 217 -14.99 -11.35 21.13
C LYS A 217 -13.80 -10.62 21.76
N THR A 218 -14.10 -9.69 22.65
CA THR A 218 -13.13 -9.06 23.56
C THR A 218 -13.82 -8.56 24.83
N ILE A 219 -13.04 -8.23 25.85
CA ILE A 219 -13.55 -7.62 27.09
C ILE A 219 -13.43 -6.10 27.01
N HIS A 220 -14.51 -5.39 27.33
CA HIS A 220 -14.47 -3.98 27.67
C HIS A 220 -13.93 -3.82 29.10
N ILE A 221 -12.60 -3.64 29.22
CA ILE A 221 -11.84 -3.69 30.47
C ILE A 221 -12.49 -2.86 31.61
N PRO A 222 -12.97 -1.62 31.39
CA PRO A 222 -13.58 -0.82 32.46
C PRO A 222 -14.88 -1.39 33.05
N SER A 223 -15.61 -2.22 32.31
CA SER A 223 -16.88 -2.82 32.75
C SER A 223 -16.81 -4.33 32.98
N GLY A 224 -15.73 -4.99 32.56
CA GLY A 224 -15.60 -6.45 32.58
C GLY A 224 -16.51 -7.20 31.60
N GLN A 225 -17.28 -6.50 30.76
CA GLN A 225 -18.24 -7.13 29.84
C GLN A 225 -17.54 -7.71 28.60
N GLU A 226 -17.80 -8.98 28.28
CA GLU A 226 -17.38 -9.58 27.01
C GLU A 226 -18.38 -9.26 25.89
N LEU A 227 -17.90 -8.64 24.81
CA LEU A 227 -18.70 -8.11 23.70
C LEU A 227 -18.12 -8.52 22.35
N ASP A 228 -18.88 -8.35 21.26
CA ASP A 228 -18.31 -8.39 19.91
C ASP A 228 -17.26 -7.27 19.79
N VAL A 229 -16.13 -7.51 19.10
CA VAL A 229 -15.01 -6.53 19.03
C VAL A 229 -15.45 -5.13 18.59
N PHE A 230 -16.36 -5.04 17.63
CA PHE A 230 -16.93 -3.76 17.19
C PHE A 230 -17.75 -3.07 18.29
N ASP A 231 -18.56 -3.83 19.03
CA ASP A 231 -19.43 -3.29 20.07
C ASP A 231 -18.61 -2.76 21.26
N ALA A 232 -17.52 -3.45 21.64
CA ALA A 232 -16.55 -2.96 22.62
C ALA A 232 -15.85 -1.67 22.14
N ALA A 233 -15.41 -1.63 20.88
CA ALA A 233 -14.79 -0.44 20.28
C ALA A 233 -15.74 0.77 20.28
N GLN A 234 -17.03 0.56 20.00
CA GLN A 234 -18.06 1.61 20.10
C GLN A 234 -18.29 2.10 21.53
N MET A 235 -18.16 1.22 22.53
CA MET A 235 -18.25 1.60 23.94
C MET A 235 -17.08 2.51 24.35
N TYR A 236 -15.84 2.09 24.06
CA TYR A 236 -14.64 2.90 24.27
C TYR A 236 -14.67 4.24 23.53
N ALA A 237 -15.20 4.28 22.29
CA ALA A 237 -15.34 5.50 21.51
C ALA A 237 -16.29 6.51 22.17
N LYS A 238 -17.41 6.05 22.77
CA LYS A 238 -18.32 6.91 23.56
C LYS A 238 -17.67 7.45 24.83
N GLU A 239 -16.76 6.68 25.42
CA GLU A 239 -15.99 7.08 26.60
C GLU A 239 -14.77 7.95 26.27
N GLY A 240 -14.49 8.22 24.98
CA GLY A 240 -13.34 9.00 24.53
C GLY A 240 -11.98 8.34 24.77
N ARG A 241 -11.93 7.02 25.01
CA ARG A 241 -10.70 6.30 25.35
C ARG A 241 -9.95 5.82 24.10
N PRO A 242 -8.66 6.14 23.93
CA PRO A 242 -7.85 5.60 22.84
C PRO A 242 -7.68 4.08 22.95
N LEU A 243 -7.49 3.41 21.81
CA LEU A 243 -7.32 1.96 21.75
C LEU A 243 -5.98 1.55 21.15
N ILE A 244 -5.47 0.41 21.59
CA ILE A 244 -4.33 -0.28 20.98
C ILE A 244 -4.64 -1.78 20.78
N ALA A 245 -3.78 -2.46 20.04
CA ALA A 245 -3.74 -3.93 20.00
C ALA A 245 -2.34 -4.43 20.34
N ILE A 246 -2.26 -5.57 21.04
CA ILE A 246 -1.02 -6.31 21.30
C ILE A 246 -1.10 -7.62 20.51
N VAL A 247 -0.05 -7.97 19.79
CA VAL A 247 -0.01 -9.15 18.90
C VAL A 247 1.33 -9.88 19.02
N GLY A 248 1.35 -11.18 18.74
CA GLY A 248 2.58 -11.95 18.57
C GLY A 248 3.27 -11.68 17.23
N LYS A 249 3.81 -12.75 16.65
CA LYS A 249 4.58 -12.75 15.40
C LYS A 249 3.70 -12.75 14.16
N ASP A 250 4.29 -12.32 13.04
CA ASP A 250 3.79 -12.39 11.68
C ASP A 250 2.40 -11.76 11.50
N TYR A 251 2.19 -10.65 12.21
CA TYR A 251 0.92 -9.93 12.22
C TYR A 251 0.57 -9.39 10.83
N GLY A 252 -0.60 -9.82 10.32
CA GLY A 252 -1.12 -9.41 9.02
C GLY A 252 -0.70 -10.27 7.84
N SER A 253 -0.29 -11.53 8.08
CA SER A 253 0.08 -12.47 7.02
C SER A 253 -1.05 -12.77 6.02
N GLY A 254 -0.67 -13.30 4.85
CA GLY A 254 -1.61 -13.76 3.83
C GLY A 254 -1.93 -12.74 2.73
N SER A 255 -3.18 -12.27 2.66
CA SER A 255 -3.67 -11.44 1.55
C SER A 255 -3.52 -9.95 1.83
N SER A 256 -2.98 -9.18 0.88
CA SER A 256 -3.21 -7.73 0.92
C SER A 256 -4.73 -7.48 0.93
N ARG A 257 -5.18 -6.82 2.00
CA ARG A 257 -6.54 -6.34 2.22
C ARG A 257 -6.42 -4.97 2.87
N ASP A 258 -6.83 -3.94 2.16
CA ASP A 258 -6.87 -2.57 2.65
C ASP A 258 -7.77 -2.45 3.89
N TRP A 259 -8.89 -3.17 3.90
CA TRP A 259 -9.80 -3.27 5.03
C TRP A 259 -9.20 -3.85 6.31
N ALA A 260 -8.09 -4.59 6.24
CA ALA A 260 -7.37 -5.01 7.45
C ALA A 260 -6.69 -3.82 8.18
N ALA A 261 -6.39 -2.72 7.48
CA ALA A 261 -5.90 -1.49 8.10
C ALA A 261 -7.02 -0.44 8.28
N LYS A 262 -7.90 -0.27 7.28
CA LYS A 262 -9.04 0.67 7.37
C LYS A 262 -9.99 0.30 8.51
N GLY A 263 -10.33 -0.98 8.65
CA GLY A 263 -11.17 -1.48 9.73
C GLY A 263 -10.56 -1.25 11.09
N THR A 264 -9.28 -1.61 11.26
CA THR A 264 -8.51 -1.38 12.49
C THR A 264 -8.49 0.10 12.88
N SER A 265 -8.29 1.01 11.91
CA SER A 265 -8.34 2.47 12.13
C SER A 265 -9.74 2.96 12.53
N LEU A 266 -10.80 2.46 11.87
CA LEU A 266 -12.19 2.82 12.16
C LEU A 266 -12.75 2.20 13.45
N LEU A 267 -12.12 1.14 13.99
CA LEU A 267 -12.35 0.68 15.37
C LEU A 267 -11.70 1.61 16.42
N GLY A 268 -10.98 2.66 16.00
CA GLY A 268 -10.35 3.62 16.91
C GLY A 268 -8.95 3.24 17.40
N ILE A 269 -8.39 2.11 16.93
CA ILE A 269 -7.03 1.68 17.28
C ILE A 269 -6.01 2.71 16.77
N LYS A 270 -5.24 3.29 17.69
CA LYS A 270 -4.21 4.30 17.44
C LYS A 270 -2.82 3.70 17.25
N ALA A 271 -2.53 2.60 17.96
CA ALA A 271 -1.28 1.87 17.83
C ALA A 271 -1.47 0.36 17.86
N VAL A 272 -0.53 -0.36 17.24
CA VAL A 272 -0.36 -1.81 17.42
C VAL A 272 1.05 -2.05 17.96
N ILE A 273 1.18 -2.99 18.90
CA ILE A 273 2.46 -3.47 19.42
C ILE A 273 2.56 -4.95 19.07
N ALA A 274 3.52 -5.35 18.23
CA ALA A 274 3.66 -6.73 17.77
C ALA A 274 5.08 -7.27 17.98
N GLU A 275 5.28 -8.59 17.98
CA GLU A 275 6.63 -9.16 17.93
C GLU A 275 7.24 -9.04 16.52
N SER A 276 6.43 -9.26 15.48
CA SER A 276 6.81 -8.98 14.10
C SER A 276 5.57 -8.66 13.23
N TYR A 277 5.81 -7.94 12.13
CA TYR A 277 4.77 -7.58 11.16
C TYR A 277 5.09 -8.18 9.80
N GLU A 278 4.04 -8.58 9.10
CA GLU A 278 4.12 -8.84 7.68
C GLU A 278 4.19 -7.55 6.86
N ARG A 279 5.11 -7.54 5.87
CA ARG A 279 5.65 -6.30 5.27
C ARG A 279 4.55 -5.40 4.70
N ILE A 280 3.60 -6.00 3.98
CA ILE A 280 2.50 -5.27 3.32
C ILE A 280 1.49 -4.76 4.35
N HIS A 281 1.21 -5.54 5.40
CA HIS A 281 0.24 -5.14 6.41
C HIS A 281 0.76 -3.96 7.24
N ARG A 282 2.04 -3.97 7.63
CA ARG A 282 2.71 -2.83 8.28
C ARG A 282 2.53 -1.53 7.50
N SER A 283 2.87 -1.54 6.20
CA SER A 283 2.72 -0.36 5.34
C SER A 283 1.26 0.10 5.22
N ASN A 284 0.29 -0.82 5.21
CA ASN A 284 -1.13 -0.46 5.20
C ASN A 284 -1.58 0.19 6.52
N LEU A 285 -1.12 -0.29 7.68
CA LEU A 285 -1.42 0.31 8.99
C LEU A 285 -0.91 1.75 9.06
N VAL A 286 0.36 1.97 8.71
CA VAL A 286 0.98 3.31 8.60
C VAL A 286 0.23 4.18 7.58
N GLY A 287 -0.18 3.61 6.46
CA GLY A 287 -1.02 4.27 5.46
C GLY A 287 -2.38 4.74 6.00
N MET A 288 -2.92 4.09 7.04
CA MET A 288 -4.12 4.50 7.76
C MET A 288 -3.83 5.31 9.03
N GLY A 289 -2.61 5.83 9.18
CA GLY A 289 -2.19 6.68 10.30
C GLY A 289 -1.87 5.93 11.59
N ILE A 290 -2.02 4.60 11.64
CA ILE A 290 -1.80 3.79 12.84
C ILE A 290 -0.30 3.71 13.15
N ILE A 291 0.04 3.90 14.43
CA ILE A 291 1.39 3.74 14.94
C ILE A 291 1.71 2.23 15.02
N THR A 292 2.71 1.79 14.27
CA THR A 292 3.20 0.40 14.35
C THR A 292 4.42 0.34 15.25
N LEU A 293 4.32 -0.33 16.39
CA LEU A 293 5.43 -0.60 17.32
C LEU A 293 5.80 -2.07 17.29
N GLN A 294 7.09 -2.36 17.47
CA GLN A 294 7.59 -3.73 17.64
C GLN A 294 8.34 -3.86 18.96
N PHE A 295 8.14 -4.97 19.67
CA PHE A 295 8.99 -5.30 20.82
C PHE A 295 10.48 -5.43 20.40
N ARG A 296 11.40 -5.24 21.34
CA ARG A 296 12.83 -5.51 21.11
C ARG A 296 13.04 -7.00 20.82
N SER A 297 14.17 -7.32 20.18
CA SER A 297 14.55 -8.70 19.91
C SER A 297 14.70 -9.50 21.22
N GLY A 298 13.84 -10.50 21.41
CA GLY A 298 13.82 -11.33 22.62
C GLY A 298 12.84 -10.85 23.71
N GLU A 299 12.16 -9.73 23.50
CA GLU A 299 11.05 -9.27 24.34
C GLU A 299 9.71 -9.55 23.66
N ASN A 300 8.69 -9.89 24.46
CA ASN A 300 7.30 -9.90 24.05
C ASN A 300 6.38 -9.58 25.23
N ALA A 301 5.07 -9.66 25.02
CA ALA A 301 4.08 -9.41 26.07
C ALA A 301 4.22 -10.36 27.28
N GLU A 302 4.64 -11.61 27.08
CA GLU A 302 4.80 -12.59 28.16
C GLU A 302 6.08 -12.34 28.98
N THR A 303 7.21 -12.04 28.35
CA THR A 303 8.47 -11.70 29.06
C THR A 303 8.33 -10.41 29.86
N LEU A 304 7.55 -9.44 29.34
CA LEU A 304 7.24 -8.17 29.99
C LEU A 304 6.05 -8.26 30.96
N LYS A 305 5.42 -9.44 31.11
CA LYS A 305 4.27 -9.73 31.98
C LYS A 305 3.05 -8.82 31.72
N LEU A 306 2.86 -8.38 30.48
CA LEU A 306 1.71 -7.62 30.05
C LEU A 306 0.48 -8.52 29.95
N THR A 307 -0.59 -8.13 30.64
CA THR A 307 -1.87 -8.85 30.70
C THR A 307 -2.90 -8.32 29.70
N GLY A 308 -2.65 -7.15 29.12
CA GLY A 308 -3.59 -6.40 28.29
C GLY A 308 -4.66 -5.64 29.08
N HIS A 309 -4.69 -5.76 30.41
CA HIS A 309 -5.62 -5.02 31.27
C HIS A 309 -5.04 -3.67 31.74
N GLU A 310 -3.78 -3.39 31.41
CA GLU A 310 -3.10 -2.14 31.73
C GLU A 310 -3.60 -0.98 30.85
N ILE A 311 -3.37 0.24 31.33
CA ILE A 311 -3.56 1.48 30.57
C ILE A 311 -2.20 1.93 30.03
N TYR A 312 -2.12 2.17 28.72
CA TYR A 312 -0.88 2.39 27.98
C TYR A 312 -0.69 3.84 27.54
N ASP A 313 0.52 4.32 27.76
CA ASP A 313 1.05 5.60 27.31
C ASP A 313 2.20 5.35 26.31
N ILE A 314 2.12 5.95 25.13
CA ILE A 314 3.09 5.82 24.04
C ILE A 314 3.57 7.22 23.67
N ASP A 315 4.79 7.57 24.08
CA ASP A 315 5.37 8.90 23.85
C ASP A 315 6.18 8.94 22.55
N ILE A 316 5.73 9.71 21.56
CA ILE A 316 6.38 9.83 20.24
C ILE A 316 6.90 11.26 20.02
N PRO A 317 8.21 11.46 19.78
CA PRO A 317 8.76 12.78 19.53
C PRO A 317 8.37 13.33 18.14
N GLN A 318 8.14 14.64 18.03
CA GLN A 318 7.73 15.32 16.78
C GLN A 318 8.75 15.17 15.64
N ASN A 319 10.03 15.04 16.00
CA ASN A 319 11.18 14.82 15.12
C ASN A 319 11.63 13.36 15.13
N CYS A 320 10.71 12.41 15.34
CA CYS A 320 11.02 10.98 15.28
C CYS A 320 11.71 10.60 13.97
N LYS A 321 12.61 9.61 14.07
CA LYS A 321 13.38 9.06 12.95
C LYS A 321 12.86 7.66 12.57
N PRO A 322 13.13 7.17 11.35
CA PRO A 322 12.79 5.80 10.98
C PRO A 322 13.44 4.80 11.94
N LEU A 323 12.69 3.75 12.31
CA LEU A 323 13.12 2.69 13.24
C LEU A 323 13.60 3.18 14.63
N GLN A 324 13.22 4.40 15.04
CA GLN A 324 13.59 4.93 16.35
C GLN A 324 12.93 4.12 17.49
N GLU A 325 13.70 3.80 18.53
CA GLU A 325 13.12 3.28 19.78
C GLU A 325 12.38 4.39 20.54
N ILE A 326 11.20 4.06 21.04
CA ILE A 326 10.35 4.91 21.88
C ILE A 326 9.94 4.15 23.14
N GLN A 327 9.67 4.89 24.21
CA GLN A 327 9.27 4.31 25.48
C GLN A 327 7.75 4.15 25.55
N VAL A 328 7.31 2.95 25.97
CA VAL A 328 5.92 2.63 26.29
C VAL A 328 5.82 2.45 27.81
N LYS A 329 4.82 3.08 28.42
CA LYS A 329 4.55 3.04 29.86
C LYS A 329 3.18 2.47 30.13
N THR A 330 3.04 1.81 31.27
CA THR A 330 1.77 1.31 31.78
C THR A 330 1.42 1.96 33.12
N ASN A 331 0.13 2.01 33.46
CA ASN A 331 -0.33 2.44 34.78
C ASN A 331 0.08 1.49 35.93
N THR A 332 0.53 0.26 35.63
CA THR A 332 1.06 -0.70 36.61
C THR A 332 2.54 -0.50 36.91
N GLY A 333 3.20 0.48 36.26
CA GLY A 333 4.62 0.80 36.42
C GLY A 333 5.55 0.04 35.48
N VAL A 334 5.07 -0.96 34.73
CA VAL A 334 5.85 -1.61 33.68
C VAL A 334 6.16 -0.59 32.59
N THR A 335 7.44 -0.41 32.30
CA THR A 335 7.96 0.49 31.27
C THR A 335 8.95 -0.29 30.41
N PHE A 336 8.81 -0.19 29.09
CA PHE A 336 9.66 -0.90 28.13
C PHE A 336 9.88 -0.04 26.89
N ASP A 337 10.93 -0.35 26.12
CA ASP A 337 11.21 0.33 24.87
C ASP A 337 10.69 -0.51 23.69
N ALA A 338 10.11 0.15 22.69
CA ALA A 338 9.61 -0.48 21.48
C ALA A 338 10.13 0.25 20.23
N ILE A 339 10.43 -0.51 19.19
CA ILE A 339 10.89 0.03 17.91
C ILE A 339 9.70 0.62 17.16
N LEU A 340 9.73 1.92 16.87
CA LEU A 340 8.75 2.59 16.02
C LEU A 340 8.96 2.14 14.57
N ARG A 341 8.12 1.21 14.10
CA ARG A 341 8.18 0.56 12.77
C ARG A 341 7.67 1.45 11.63
N PHE A 342 8.02 2.73 11.68
CA PHE A 342 8.11 3.58 10.50
C PHE A 342 9.47 3.28 9.85
N ASP A 343 9.47 2.52 8.75
CA ASP A 343 10.73 2.04 8.14
C ASP A 343 11.39 3.13 7.27
N THR A 344 10.66 4.20 6.94
CA THR A 344 11.13 5.28 6.04
C THR A 344 10.66 6.66 6.48
N ASN A 345 11.26 7.73 5.93
CA ASN A 345 10.76 9.10 6.11
C ASN A 345 9.38 9.31 5.48
N VAL A 346 8.98 8.49 4.50
CA VAL A 346 7.65 8.55 3.87
C VAL A 346 6.59 7.98 4.81
N ASP A 347 6.91 6.95 5.58
CA ASP A 347 6.04 6.40 6.63
C ASP A 347 5.71 7.48 7.67
N ILE A 348 6.73 8.22 8.11
CA ILE A 348 6.60 9.36 9.04
C ILE A 348 5.78 10.50 8.42
N LEU A 349 6.00 10.81 7.14
CA LEU A 349 5.23 11.82 6.41
C LEU A 349 3.74 11.45 6.35
N TYR A 350 3.40 10.20 6.06
CA TYR A 350 2.00 9.74 6.06
C TYR A 350 1.39 9.83 7.45
N HIS A 351 2.08 9.38 8.50
CA HIS A 351 1.59 9.50 9.87
C HIS A 351 1.38 10.97 10.28
N LYS A 352 2.30 11.89 9.95
CA LYS A 352 2.15 13.35 10.18
C LYS A 352 0.94 13.98 9.50
N HIS A 353 0.44 13.36 8.42
CA HIS A 353 -0.80 13.77 7.74
C HIS A 353 -2.05 13.05 8.28
N GLY A 354 -1.92 12.06 9.17
CA GLY A 354 -3.01 11.19 9.61
C GLY A 354 -3.33 10.04 8.64
N GLY A 355 -2.46 9.77 7.66
CA GLY A 355 -2.62 8.71 6.67
C GLY A 355 -2.25 9.13 5.24
N ILE A 356 -2.07 8.16 4.36
CA ILE A 356 -1.71 8.36 2.95
C ILE A 356 -2.81 9.07 2.16
N LEU A 357 -4.09 8.76 2.43
CA LEU A 357 -5.22 9.40 1.75
C LEU A 357 -5.29 10.90 2.11
N ASN A 358 -5.11 11.21 3.40
CA ASN A 358 -5.09 12.58 3.93
C ASN A 358 -3.83 13.34 3.47
N HIS A 359 -2.72 12.64 3.20
CA HIS A 359 -1.58 13.21 2.49
C HIS A 359 -1.92 13.55 1.03
N MET A 360 -2.51 12.61 0.30
CA MET A 360 -2.87 12.80 -1.10
C MET A 360 -3.91 13.91 -1.29
N ILE A 361 -4.92 14.04 -0.44
CA ILE A 361 -5.88 15.16 -0.52
C ILE A 361 -5.19 16.50 -0.28
N ARG A 362 -4.36 16.67 0.77
CA ARG A 362 -3.62 17.93 0.98
C ARG A 362 -2.63 18.24 -0.15
N LYS A 363 -2.06 17.21 -0.78
CA LYS A 363 -1.18 17.36 -1.94
C LYS A 363 -1.96 17.77 -3.18
N ILE A 364 -3.08 17.10 -3.48
CA ILE A 364 -3.97 17.43 -4.60
C ILE A 364 -4.59 18.80 -4.41
N GLU A 365 -4.95 19.22 -3.19
CA GLU A 365 -5.44 20.59 -2.97
C GLU A 365 -4.37 21.63 -3.34
N ARG A 366 -3.10 21.40 -2.97
CA ARG A 366 -1.97 22.26 -3.37
C ARG A 366 -1.70 22.26 -4.88
N THR A 367 -2.09 21.23 -5.62
CA THR A 367 -1.86 21.08 -7.08
C THR A 367 -3.14 21.04 -7.92
N GLY A 368 -4.31 21.32 -7.34
CA GLY A 368 -5.62 21.11 -7.96
C GLY A 368 -6.23 22.41 -8.45
N TRP A 369 -6.00 23.49 -7.70
CA TRP A 369 -6.26 24.86 -8.14
C TRP A 369 -5.48 25.22 -9.41
N THR A 370 -4.27 24.65 -9.60
CA THR A 370 -3.48 24.87 -10.81
C THR A 370 -4.15 24.25 -12.04
N ASN A 371 -4.62 23.00 -11.97
CA ASN A 371 -5.10 22.27 -13.16
C ASN A 371 -6.45 22.79 -13.70
N ILE A 372 -7.28 23.41 -12.86
CA ILE A 372 -8.55 24.02 -13.28
C ILE A 372 -8.32 25.38 -13.96
N ILE A 373 -7.27 26.10 -13.53
CA ILE A 373 -6.96 27.46 -13.98
C ILE A 373 -5.95 27.47 -15.15
N GLU A 374 -5.09 26.46 -15.26
CA GLU A 374 -4.05 26.34 -16.29
C GLU A 374 -4.55 26.42 -17.74
N PRO A 375 -5.70 25.81 -18.13
CA PRO A 375 -6.27 26.01 -19.47
C PRO A 375 -6.71 27.46 -19.75
N GLN A 376 -7.00 28.24 -18.70
CA GLN A 376 -7.51 29.61 -18.78
C GLN A 376 -6.39 30.68 -18.72
N LEU A 377 -5.18 30.34 -18.25
CA LEU A 377 -4.06 31.27 -18.06
C LEU A 377 -2.88 31.03 -19.02
N LYS A 378 -3.14 31.04 -20.34
CA LYS A 378 -2.08 31.01 -21.37
C LYS A 378 -1.20 32.27 -21.34
N GLY A 379 -0.17 32.28 -20.49
CA GLY A 379 0.81 33.37 -20.39
C GLY A 379 2.12 32.95 -19.69
N ALA A 380 3.18 32.76 -20.47
CA ALA A 380 4.40 32.02 -20.10
C ALA A 380 5.33 32.66 -19.03
N ALA A 381 4.91 33.74 -18.38
CA ALA A 381 5.65 34.38 -17.26
C ALA A 381 5.03 34.08 -15.88
N GLY A 382 3.71 33.93 -15.78
CA GLY A 382 3.01 33.66 -14.51
C GLY A 382 3.22 32.24 -13.97
N THR A 383 3.46 31.28 -14.86
CA THR A 383 3.52 29.83 -14.54
C THR A 383 4.65 29.47 -13.58
N TRP A 384 5.80 30.15 -13.66
CA TRP A 384 6.92 29.90 -12.76
C TRP A 384 6.74 30.51 -11.37
N TRP A 385 6.10 31.67 -11.25
CA TRP A 385 6.03 32.37 -9.96
C TRP A 385 4.97 31.73 -9.04
N ASN A 386 3.82 31.28 -9.57
CA ASN A 386 2.90 30.49 -8.74
C ASN A 386 3.54 29.18 -8.25
N THR A 387 4.41 28.55 -9.06
CA THR A 387 5.14 27.34 -8.67
C THR A 387 6.16 27.60 -7.55
N ILE A 388 6.89 28.71 -7.58
CA ILE A 388 7.89 29.04 -6.55
C ILE A 388 7.23 29.51 -5.24
N ARG A 389 6.11 30.26 -5.32
CA ARG A 389 5.32 30.64 -4.13
C ARG A 389 4.70 29.43 -3.41
N LEU A 390 4.46 28.33 -4.13
CA LEU A 390 3.99 27.05 -3.55
C LEU A 390 5.10 26.23 -2.85
N LEU A 391 6.38 26.64 -2.97
CA LEU A 391 7.54 25.89 -2.46
C LEU A 391 8.29 26.60 -1.31
N ASP A 392 7.86 27.80 -0.92
CA ASP A 392 8.31 28.53 0.29
C ASP A 392 9.83 28.79 0.38
N TYR A 393 10.47 29.08 -0.76
CA TYR A 393 11.88 29.44 -0.80
C TYR A 393 12.14 30.88 -0.34
N THR A 394 13.25 31.08 0.39
CA THR A 394 13.80 32.41 0.66
C THR A 394 14.33 33.08 -0.61
N TRP A 395 14.49 34.41 -0.57
CA TRP A 395 15.03 35.17 -1.70
C TRP A 395 16.42 34.73 -2.15
N ASP A 396 17.28 34.31 -1.22
CA ASP A 396 18.65 33.91 -1.56
C ASP A 396 18.72 32.48 -2.12
N GLU A 397 17.81 31.58 -1.69
CA GLU A 397 17.57 30.30 -2.36
C GLU A 397 17.01 30.49 -3.76
N PHE A 398 16.07 31.43 -3.95
CA PHE A 398 15.56 31.81 -5.26
C PHE A 398 16.67 32.33 -6.18
N ARG A 399 17.47 33.32 -5.74
CA ARG A 399 18.62 33.85 -6.49
C ARG A 399 19.61 32.76 -6.88
N THR A 400 19.98 31.91 -5.92
CA THR A 400 20.91 30.79 -6.11
C THR A 400 20.40 29.79 -7.14
N ASN A 401 19.11 29.44 -7.11
CA ASN A 401 18.51 28.51 -8.07
C ASN A 401 18.21 29.17 -9.43
N PHE A 402 17.94 30.48 -9.47
CA PHE A 402 17.80 31.26 -10.70
C PHE A 402 19.12 31.31 -11.48
N LEU A 403 20.25 31.57 -10.82
CA LEU A 403 21.57 31.60 -11.47
C LEU A 403 21.94 30.24 -12.08
N LYS A 404 21.63 29.11 -11.40
CA LYS A 404 21.86 27.74 -11.92
C LYS A 404 21.15 27.44 -13.25
N LYS A 405 20.11 28.21 -13.63
CA LYS A 405 19.38 28.06 -14.91
C LYS A 405 20.24 28.39 -16.13
N PHE A 406 21.27 29.23 -15.97
CA PHE A 406 22.15 29.63 -17.08
C PHE A 406 23.34 28.69 -17.14
N HIS A 407 23.41 27.79 -18.12
CA HIS A 407 24.50 26.81 -18.23
C HIS A 407 25.87 27.42 -18.60
N SER A 408 25.92 28.69 -19.01
CA SER A 408 27.18 29.41 -19.29
C SER A 408 27.74 30.02 -18.01
N MET A 409 28.95 29.57 -17.61
CA MET A 409 29.69 30.16 -16.48
C MET A 409 29.90 31.67 -16.64
N CYS A 410 30.13 32.16 -17.86
CA CYS A 410 30.33 33.59 -18.11
C CYS A 410 29.05 34.40 -17.78
N ILE A 411 27.87 33.87 -18.13
CA ILE A 411 26.58 34.47 -17.77
C ILE A 411 26.33 34.38 -16.27
N GLN A 412 26.61 33.22 -15.65
CA GLN A 412 26.46 33.05 -14.20
C GLN A 412 27.30 34.07 -13.45
N SER A 413 28.61 34.17 -13.73
CA SER A 413 29.49 35.13 -13.05
C SER A 413 29.08 36.59 -13.26
N ALA A 414 28.69 36.97 -14.49
CA ALA A 414 28.25 38.34 -14.78
C ALA A 414 26.92 38.71 -14.10
N LEU A 415 25.98 37.75 -13.98
CA LEU A 415 24.71 37.98 -13.27
C LEU A 415 24.85 37.85 -11.75
N GLN A 416 25.81 37.06 -11.25
CA GLN A 416 25.88 36.71 -9.82
C GLN A 416 26.18 37.91 -8.94
N GLU A 417 27.08 38.80 -9.36
CA GLU A 417 27.33 40.05 -8.63
C GLU A 417 26.06 40.91 -8.57
N GLU A 418 25.45 41.19 -9.71
CA GLU A 418 24.30 42.10 -9.82
C GLU A 418 22.99 41.52 -9.19
N VAL A 419 22.81 40.20 -9.22
CA VAL A 419 21.65 39.50 -8.62
C VAL A 419 21.77 39.40 -7.10
N MET A 420 22.99 39.27 -6.56
CA MET A 420 23.23 39.10 -5.11
C MET A 420 23.48 40.43 -4.37
N THR A 421 24.04 41.45 -5.03
CA THR A 421 24.38 42.74 -4.39
C THR A 421 23.29 43.81 -4.47
N VAL A 422 22.47 43.81 -5.54
CA VAL A 422 21.41 44.81 -5.70
C VAL A 422 20.26 44.50 -4.73
N ARG A 423 20.15 45.28 -3.66
CA ARG A 423 18.92 45.38 -2.88
C ARG A 423 17.84 45.99 -3.77
N GLN A 424 16.76 45.25 -3.96
CA GLN A 424 15.62 45.65 -4.79
C GLN A 424 14.96 46.91 -4.20
N SER A 425 14.59 47.87 -5.06
CA SER A 425 13.76 49.00 -4.65
C SER A 425 12.43 48.47 -4.09
N PRO A 426 11.88 49.03 -3.00
CA PRO A 426 10.58 48.62 -2.44
C PRO A 426 9.41 48.64 -3.45
N THR A 427 9.54 49.42 -4.52
CA THR A 427 8.51 49.61 -5.56
C THR A 427 8.74 48.78 -6.83
N GLN A 428 9.89 48.15 -7.02
CA GLN A 428 10.17 47.36 -8.23
C GLN A 428 9.48 46.00 -8.17
N SER A 429 8.64 45.68 -9.14
CA SER A 429 8.01 44.36 -9.21
C SER A 429 9.01 43.26 -9.58
N LEU A 430 8.81 42.04 -9.08
CA LEU A 430 9.65 40.90 -9.46
C LEU A 430 9.51 40.54 -10.96
N THR A 431 8.38 40.90 -11.58
CA THR A 431 8.20 40.75 -13.03
C THR A 431 9.17 41.63 -13.81
N GLU A 432 9.35 42.89 -13.39
CA GLU A 432 10.34 43.80 -13.99
C GLU A 432 11.77 43.31 -13.74
N PHE A 433 12.07 42.85 -12.51
CA PHE A 433 13.38 42.28 -12.19
C PHE A 433 13.71 41.07 -13.08
N ILE A 434 12.84 40.05 -13.15
CA ILE A 434 13.08 38.84 -13.98
C ILE A 434 13.18 39.20 -15.47
N THR A 435 12.30 40.09 -15.95
CA THR A 435 12.32 40.55 -17.35
C THR A 435 13.63 41.26 -17.67
N HIS A 436 14.09 42.16 -16.80
CA HIS A 436 15.34 42.87 -16.96
C HIS A 436 16.55 41.93 -16.98
N LYS A 437 16.63 40.95 -16.06
CA LYS A 437 17.73 39.97 -16.06
C LYS A 437 17.70 39.04 -17.27
N HIS A 438 16.53 38.66 -17.77
CA HIS A 438 16.43 37.90 -19.02
C HIS A 438 16.82 38.72 -20.26
N GLN A 439 16.52 40.02 -20.31
CA GLN A 439 17.03 40.93 -21.35
C GLN A 439 18.54 41.12 -21.27
N LEU A 440 19.11 41.27 -20.07
CA LEU A 440 20.55 41.37 -19.86
C LEU A 440 21.27 40.08 -20.30
N THR A 441 20.71 38.91 -19.96
CA THR A 441 21.20 37.60 -20.45
C THR A 441 21.26 37.57 -21.99
N ARG A 442 20.22 38.07 -22.67
CA ARG A 442 20.19 38.12 -24.15
C ARG A 442 21.26 39.06 -24.72
N ARG A 443 21.51 40.21 -24.09
CA ARG A 443 22.60 41.13 -24.47
C ARG A 443 23.97 40.44 -24.34
N ILE A 444 24.23 39.80 -23.21
CA ILE A 444 25.48 39.04 -22.95
C ILE A 444 25.68 37.92 -24.00
N ASN A 445 24.63 37.15 -24.31
CA ASN A 445 24.70 36.10 -25.34
C ASN A 445 24.99 36.64 -26.75
N ASN A 446 24.58 37.86 -27.05
CA ASN A 446 24.83 38.52 -28.34
C ASN A 446 26.21 39.20 -28.41
N GLY A 447 27.13 38.88 -27.50
CA GLY A 447 28.49 39.42 -27.46
C GLY A 447 28.61 40.84 -26.90
N GLN A 448 27.49 41.47 -26.52
CA GLN A 448 27.50 42.76 -25.84
C GLN A 448 27.86 42.55 -24.37
N ARG A 449 29.12 42.82 -24.01
CA ARG A 449 29.52 42.93 -22.59
C ARG A 449 28.68 44.02 -21.92
N PRO A 450 28.22 43.83 -20.67
CA PRO A 450 27.65 44.92 -19.90
C PRO A 450 28.72 46.01 -19.73
N SER A 451 28.45 47.22 -20.24
CA SER A 451 29.26 48.39 -19.91
C SER A 451 29.06 48.73 -18.42
N THR A 452 30.16 49.02 -17.72
CA THR A 452 30.11 49.41 -16.32
C THR A 452 29.49 50.79 -16.15
N PHE A 453 28.36 50.83 -15.44
CA PHE A 453 27.78 51.97 -14.69
C PHE A 453 27.55 53.35 -15.37
N ALA A 454 27.88 53.53 -16.64
CA ALA A 454 27.55 54.73 -17.41
C ALA A 454 26.34 54.47 -18.34
N ASP A 455 25.56 55.52 -18.60
CA ASP A 455 24.42 55.59 -19.53
C ASP A 455 23.08 54.96 -19.10
N LEU A 456 22.73 55.09 -17.80
CA LEU A 456 21.32 55.14 -17.36
C LEU A 456 20.84 56.56 -17.00
N HIS A 457 21.65 57.59 -17.24
CA HIS A 457 21.23 59.00 -17.19
C HIS A 457 20.46 59.40 -18.46
N GLN A 458 19.24 58.87 -18.66
CA GLN A 458 18.27 59.50 -19.58
C GLN A 458 16.79 59.16 -19.36
N ILE A 459 16.40 58.55 -18.23
CA ILE A 459 14.99 58.48 -17.79
C ILE A 459 14.92 58.89 -16.31
N ALA A 460 15.27 60.15 -16.06
CA ALA A 460 15.25 60.78 -14.74
C ALA A 460 14.98 62.29 -14.87
N GLU A 461 13.88 62.65 -15.52
CA GLU A 461 13.20 63.95 -15.32
C GLU A 461 11.75 63.65 -14.90
N LEU A 462 11.21 64.44 -13.97
CA LEU A 462 9.97 64.18 -13.20
C LEU A 462 10.11 62.97 -12.25
N ILE A 463 10.54 63.13 -11.00
CA ILE A 463 9.86 63.88 -9.91
C ILE A 463 10.85 64.16 -8.77
N ASP A 464 10.59 65.22 -8.00
CA ASP A 464 11.42 65.77 -6.92
C ASP A 464 11.65 64.89 -5.67
N THR A 465 12.66 65.31 -4.91
CA THR A 465 13.14 64.80 -3.59
C THR A 465 12.25 65.27 -2.40
N PRO A 466 12.54 65.04 -1.08
CA PRO A 466 13.59 64.25 -0.39
C PRO A 466 12.96 63.29 0.68
N ASP A 467 13.56 62.77 1.77
CA ASP A 467 14.94 62.71 2.32
C ASP A 467 15.13 61.47 3.26
N ASP A 468 16.37 61.14 3.62
CA ASP A 468 16.94 60.82 4.97
C ASP A 468 18.31 60.07 4.86
N PRO A 469 19.26 60.26 5.80
CA PRO A 469 20.70 59.99 5.56
C PRO A 469 21.20 58.55 5.91
N PRO A 470 22.41 58.16 5.43
CA PRO A 470 22.92 56.79 5.55
C PRO A 470 23.70 56.48 6.85
N ILE A 471 23.72 55.19 7.23
CA ILE A 471 24.50 54.62 8.34
C ILE A 471 25.62 53.70 7.77
N PRO A 472 26.88 53.75 8.27
CA PRO A 472 28.02 53.05 7.68
C PRO A 472 28.10 51.54 7.99
N PRO A 473 28.84 50.74 7.19
CA PRO A 473 28.93 49.29 7.35
C PRO A 473 30.00 48.82 8.34
N PRO A 474 29.80 47.69 9.05
CA PRO A 474 30.84 47.02 9.85
C PRO A 474 31.80 46.15 8.97
N PRO A 475 33.00 45.82 9.48
CA PRO A 475 34.10 45.28 8.67
C PRO A 475 34.04 43.77 8.40
N ALA A 476 34.75 43.34 7.35
CA ALA A 476 34.83 41.96 6.89
C ALA A 476 35.93 41.12 7.59
N PRO A 477 35.71 39.83 7.88
CA PRO A 477 36.76 38.88 8.23
C PRO A 477 37.36 38.18 7.01
N VAL A 478 38.69 38.04 7.00
CA VAL A 478 39.48 37.32 6.00
C VAL A 478 39.65 35.85 6.41
N TYR A 479 39.54 34.92 5.48
CA TYR A 479 40.11 33.57 5.64
C TYR A 479 40.81 33.08 4.36
N THR A 480 42.00 32.53 4.54
CA THR A 480 42.88 31.98 3.51
C THR A 480 42.69 30.47 3.33
N ALA A 481 42.83 29.99 2.10
CA ALA A 481 43.03 28.57 1.80
C ALA A 481 44.53 28.22 1.83
N PRO A 482 44.92 26.95 2.05
CA PRO A 482 45.26 26.13 0.88
C PRO A 482 45.04 24.61 1.05
N GLY A 483 45.20 23.83 -0.03
CA GLY A 483 45.58 22.42 0.06
C GLY A 483 44.87 21.45 -0.91
N TRP A 484 45.47 21.20 -2.08
CA TRP A 484 45.13 20.03 -2.91
C TRP A 484 46.03 18.84 -2.57
N SER A 485 45.48 17.63 -2.47
CA SER A 485 46.22 16.40 -2.77
C SER A 485 45.28 15.32 -3.33
N ARG A 486 45.77 14.56 -4.31
CA ARG A 486 45.09 13.37 -4.86
C ARG A 486 45.75 12.13 -4.28
N THR A 487 45.00 11.18 -3.73
CA THR A 487 45.19 9.72 -3.94
C THR A 487 44.10 8.90 -3.21
N SER A 488 43.98 7.64 -3.65
CA SER A 488 43.29 6.48 -3.07
C SER A 488 41.93 6.09 -3.67
N GLN A 489 41.89 4.87 -4.21
CA GLN A 489 40.71 4.14 -4.64
C GLN A 489 40.33 3.15 -3.54
N LEU A 490 39.05 3.06 -3.17
CA LEU A 490 38.44 1.97 -2.36
C LEU A 490 36.94 1.85 -2.76
N PRO A 491 36.24 0.73 -2.46
CA PRO A 491 36.46 -0.55 -3.13
C PRO A 491 35.15 -1.16 -3.70
N ARG A 492 35.26 -2.15 -4.60
CA ARG A 492 34.10 -2.93 -5.08
C ARG A 492 33.70 -4.02 -4.08
N GLN A 493 32.40 -4.23 -3.89
CA GLN A 493 31.83 -5.24 -3.00
C GLN A 493 32.18 -6.69 -3.42
N PRO A 494 32.33 -7.63 -2.47
CA PRO A 494 32.63 -9.03 -2.77
C PRO A 494 31.40 -9.80 -3.26
N ARG A 495 31.55 -10.56 -4.35
CA ARG A 495 30.59 -11.61 -4.73
C ARG A 495 30.98 -12.92 -4.03
N MET A 496 30.02 -13.57 -3.35
CA MET A 496 30.21 -14.94 -2.87
C MET A 496 30.45 -15.89 -4.05
N ARG A 497 31.39 -16.83 -3.87
CA ARG A 497 31.64 -17.95 -4.79
C ARG A 497 31.12 -19.23 -4.15
N GLU A 498 30.03 -19.77 -4.67
CA GLU A 498 29.69 -21.17 -4.43
C GLU A 498 30.53 -22.07 -5.36
N ARG A 499 30.94 -23.24 -4.85
CA ARG A 499 31.80 -24.19 -5.57
C ARG A 499 30.92 -25.17 -6.36
N ILE A 500 31.13 -25.22 -7.68
CA ILE A 500 30.55 -26.24 -8.56
C ILE A 500 31.62 -27.30 -8.87
N PRO A 501 31.39 -28.61 -8.64
CA PRO A 501 32.27 -29.67 -9.13
C PRO A 501 32.13 -29.86 -10.65
N ALA A 502 33.24 -30.17 -11.34
CA ALA A 502 33.31 -30.23 -12.79
C ALA A 502 32.59 -31.45 -13.42
N PRO A 503 32.04 -31.34 -14.65
CA PRO A 503 31.48 -32.47 -15.38
C PRO A 503 32.56 -33.29 -16.11
N GLY A 504 32.45 -34.62 -16.04
CA GLY A 504 33.23 -35.54 -16.88
C GLY A 504 32.80 -35.52 -18.35
N ARG A 505 33.72 -35.86 -19.27
CA ARG A 505 33.51 -35.84 -20.73
C ARG A 505 32.97 -37.18 -21.30
N PRO A 506 32.45 -37.20 -22.55
CA PRO A 506 31.49 -38.21 -23.02
C PRO A 506 32.04 -39.21 -24.07
N LEU A 507 31.31 -40.32 -24.27
CA LEU A 507 31.33 -41.22 -25.44
C LEU A 507 29.98 -41.97 -25.54
N PRO A 508 29.58 -42.54 -26.70
CA PRO A 508 29.37 -41.87 -27.98
C PRO A 508 27.93 -42.07 -28.51
N ARG A 509 27.67 -41.64 -29.75
CA ARG A 509 26.37 -41.76 -30.45
C ARG A 509 26.13 -43.18 -30.97
N ASP A 510 24.87 -43.55 -31.13
CA ASP A 510 24.43 -44.36 -32.28
C ASP A 510 23.03 -43.93 -32.78
N PRO A 511 22.73 -43.95 -34.10
CA PRO A 511 21.46 -43.49 -34.65
C PRO A 511 20.57 -44.62 -35.20
N CYS A 512 19.27 -44.58 -34.89
CA CYS A 512 18.24 -45.30 -35.65
C CYS A 512 17.00 -44.38 -35.75
N ARG A 513 16.80 -43.67 -36.86
CA ARG A 513 16.06 -44.13 -38.04
C ARG A 513 14.77 -44.87 -37.68
N TYR A 514 13.65 -44.14 -37.66
CA TYR A 514 12.46 -44.50 -38.44
C TYR A 514 11.58 -43.26 -38.65
N CYS A 515 11.61 -42.71 -39.86
CA CYS A 515 10.53 -41.84 -40.35
C CYS A 515 9.40 -42.75 -40.83
N GLY A 516 8.14 -42.44 -40.50
CA GLY A 516 7.01 -43.29 -40.85
C GLY A 516 5.66 -42.72 -40.42
N GLY A 517 5.25 -41.62 -41.05
CA GLY A 517 3.81 -41.35 -41.25
C GLY A 517 3.23 -42.34 -42.28
N PRO A 518 1.90 -42.37 -42.52
CA PRO A 518 1.16 -41.13 -42.78
C PRO A 518 -0.23 -41.00 -42.13
N HIS A 519 -0.71 -39.76 -42.19
CA HIS A 519 -2.11 -39.28 -42.24
C HIS A 519 -3.26 -40.30 -42.23
N TRP A 520 -4.26 -40.02 -41.39
CA TRP A 520 -5.68 -40.12 -41.78
C TRP A 520 -6.43 -38.86 -41.34
N ASN A 521 -7.10 -38.21 -42.30
CA ASN A 521 -8.11 -37.19 -42.03
C ASN A 521 -9.45 -37.88 -41.77
N SER A 522 -10.27 -37.33 -40.88
CA SER A 522 -11.73 -37.39 -40.99
C SER A 522 -12.38 -36.19 -40.30
N GLU A 523 -13.40 -35.65 -40.92
CA GLU A 523 -14.12 -34.45 -40.48
C GLU A 523 -15.23 -34.78 -39.47
N CYS A 524 -15.73 -33.76 -38.78
CA CYS A 524 -16.82 -33.87 -37.80
C CYS A 524 -18.18 -34.17 -38.46
N PRO A 525 -19.22 -34.53 -37.68
CA PRO A 525 -20.08 -33.46 -37.16
C PRO A 525 -20.60 -33.67 -35.72
N GLY A 526 -20.95 -32.57 -35.06
CA GLY A 526 -21.22 -32.54 -33.62
C GLY A 526 -22.64 -32.93 -33.17
N ASN A 527 -22.89 -32.72 -31.87
CA ASN A 527 -24.23 -32.40 -31.37
C ASN A 527 -24.22 -31.72 -29.97
N ALA A 528 -25.38 -31.18 -29.60
CA ALA A 528 -25.64 -30.22 -28.53
C ALA A 528 -25.55 -30.79 -27.07
N PRO A 529 -25.64 -29.94 -26.01
CA PRO A 529 -25.18 -30.30 -24.66
C PRO A 529 -26.23 -31.01 -23.80
N ALA A 530 -25.78 -31.93 -22.95
CA ALA A 530 -26.60 -32.56 -21.91
C ALA A 530 -26.32 -31.92 -20.53
N SER A 531 -27.30 -31.18 -20.03
CA SER A 531 -27.38 -30.76 -18.62
C SER A 531 -27.60 -31.97 -17.71
N GLY A 532 -26.81 -32.11 -16.64
CA GLY A 532 -26.93 -33.22 -15.69
C GLY A 532 -26.54 -32.83 -14.27
N ASN A 533 -27.48 -32.26 -13.51
CA ASN A 533 -27.35 -32.16 -12.05
C ASN A 533 -27.40 -33.57 -11.44
N VAL A 534 -26.37 -33.95 -10.69
CA VAL A 534 -26.45 -35.05 -9.70
C VAL A 534 -25.91 -34.53 -8.36
N ARG A 535 -26.53 -35.00 -7.29
CA ARG A 535 -26.54 -34.41 -5.93
C ARG A 535 -25.23 -34.58 -5.16
#